data_AF-A0A940RCK0-F1
#
_entry.id   AF-A0A940RCK0-F1
#
_cell.length_a   1.000
_cell.length_b   1.000
_cell.length_c   1.000
_cell.angle_alpha   90.00
_cell.angle_beta   90.00
_cell.angle_gamma   90.00
#
_symmetry.space_group_name_H-M   'P 1'
#
loop_
_entity.id
_entity.type
_entity.pdbx_description
1 polymer ?
#
loop_
_entity_poly.entity_id
_entity_poly.type
_entity_poly.pdbx_seq_one_letter_code
_entity_poly.pdbx_strand_id
1 'polypeptide(L)'
;MSSVLVFSHSITPRLQYIIDFLSQYYALQFKLISDEERFLKATDACKINYSYHRLDPNEIFIHPHALLFESFVRQVKIECFERKDYKAFFKAEGDFGFDLFAAIFYLITRYEEYLPHRKDMYGRYAHENSTAFKENFLHLPLINIWLEDFKQLLVSKDASLNIRHSQFAFLPTYDIDIAWSFRNKGFNRNFGALLQLLFKGSFKKMVHRIRVIKGKRPDPFDAYEWMDQLHEQFNLHPVYFFLVAKEKGKHDKNINVTNAEYQQLVQYISSKYAIGLHPSWASGDIPSLLTKEKGTLEQISNQTITSSRQHYIRFELPSTYRKLLALG
;
A
#
# COMPACT_ATOMS: atom_id res chain seq x y z
N MET A 1 27.98 -16.27 8.09
CA MET A 1 26.58 -15.81 8.09
C MET A 1 25.79 -16.83 7.32
N SER A 2 24.79 -17.47 7.94
CA SER A 2 23.95 -18.45 7.24
C SER A 2 23.23 -17.75 6.09
N SER A 3 23.31 -18.34 4.89
CA SER A 3 22.70 -17.80 3.68
C SER A 3 21.97 -18.90 2.92
N VAL A 4 20.92 -18.52 2.19
CA VAL A 4 20.17 -19.43 1.31
C VAL A 4 20.68 -19.25 -0.11
N LEU A 5 21.08 -20.35 -0.76
CA LEU A 5 21.51 -20.34 -2.15
C LEU A 5 20.36 -20.82 -3.03
N VAL A 6 19.95 -20.00 -4.00
CA VAL A 6 18.85 -20.29 -4.92
C VAL A 6 19.41 -20.47 -6.32
N PHE A 7 19.35 -21.69 -6.84
CA PHE A 7 19.74 -21.99 -8.21
C PHE A 7 18.61 -21.75 -9.19
N SER A 8 18.94 -21.15 -10.33
CA SER A 8 18.06 -21.08 -11.51
C SER A 8 18.94 -20.99 -12.77
N HIS A 9 18.56 -21.69 -13.84
CA HIS A 9 19.27 -21.61 -15.13
C HIS A 9 19.27 -20.20 -15.73
N SER A 10 18.36 -19.32 -15.31
CA SER A 10 18.27 -17.94 -15.77
C SER A 10 17.90 -17.01 -14.63
N ILE A 11 18.64 -15.90 -14.54
CA ILE A 11 18.38 -14.82 -13.58
C ILE A 11 17.68 -13.69 -14.32
N THR A 12 16.45 -13.38 -13.91
CA THR A 12 15.62 -12.33 -14.52
C THR A 12 15.23 -11.28 -13.48
N PRO A 13 14.82 -10.07 -13.89
CA PRO A 13 14.35 -9.04 -12.96
C PRO A 13 13.18 -9.51 -12.06
N ARG A 14 12.27 -10.35 -12.57
CA ARG A 14 11.13 -10.86 -11.79
C ARG A 14 11.56 -11.86 -10.72
N LEU A 15 12.48 -12.77 -11.06
CA LEU A 15 13.04 -13.70 -10.10
C LEU A 15 13.86 -12.95 -9.05
N GLN A 16 14.74 -12.04 -9.47
CA GLN A 16 15.53 -11.20 -8.56
C GLN A 16 14.64 -10.43 -7.59
N TYR A 17 13.56 -9.82 -8.07
CA TYR A 17 12.60 -9.12 -7.22
C TYR A 17 12.03 -10.01 -6.10
N ILE A 18 11.72 -11.28 -6.39
CA ILE A 18 11.22 -12.21 -5.37
C ILE A 18 12.31 -12.61 -4.38
N ILE A 19 13.54 -12.80 -4.85
CA ILE A 19 14.67 -13.09 -3.97
C ILE A 19 15.00 -11.92 -3.04
N ASP A 20 14.90 -10.69 -3.53
CA ASP A 20 15.06 -9.47 -2.73
C ASP A 20 13.93 -9.35 -1.70
N PHE A 21 12.68 -9.58 -2.12
CA PHE A 21 11.52 -9.60 -1.24
C PHE A 21 11.66 -10.64 -0.12
N LEU A 22 12.02 -11.88 -0.45
CA LEU A 22 12.22 -12.95 0.54
C LEU A 22 13.38 -12.61 1.48
N SER A 23 14.45 -12.01 0.96
CA SER A 23 15.59 -11.60 1.78
C SER A 23 15.21 -10.52 2.80
N GLN A 24 14.43 -9.53 2.37
CA GLN A 24 13.92 -8.49 3.25
C GLN A 24 12.92 -9.04 4.26
N TYR A 25 11.99 -9.90 3.82
CA TYR A 25 10.93 -10.45 4.65
C TYR A 25 11.47 -11.28 5.81
N TYR A 26 12.46 -12.15 5.54
CA TYR A 26 13.06 -13.03 6.57
C TYR A 26 14.27 -12.42 7.27
N ALA A 27 14.70 -11.23 6.87
CA ALA A 27 15.98 -10.64 7.26
C ALA A 27 17.16 -11.63 7.11
N LEU A 28 17.15 -12.39 6.02
CA LEU A 28 18.07 -13.49 5.72
C LEU A 28 18.58 -13.34 4.28
N GLN A 29 19.84 -13.61 4.00
CA GLN A 29 20.37 -13.41 2.65
C GLN A 29 20.03 -14.58 1.74
N PHE A 30 19.13 -14.37 0.77
CA PHE A 30 18.93 -15.29 -0.37
C PHE A 30 19.81 -14.83 -1.53
N LYS A 31 20.57 -15.75 -2.13
CA LYS A 31 21.49 -15.45 -3.25
C LYS A 31 21.11 -16.27 -4.46
N LEU A 32 20.93 -15.62 -5.60
CA LEU A 32 20.78 -16.31 -6.88
C LEU A 32 22.14 -16.79 -7.41
N ILE A 33 22.12 -17.97 -8.02
CA ILE A 33 23.24 -18.53 -8.75
C ILE A 33 22.72 -19.28 -9.98
N SER A 34 23.43 -19.20 -11.09
CA SER A 34 23.12 -19.94 -12.33
C SER A 34 24.17 -21.00 -12.68
N ASP A 35 25.25 -21.05 -11.90
CA ASP A 35 26.29 -22.07 -11.99
C ASP A 35 25.87 -23.30 -11.17
N GLU A 36 25.48 -24.35 -11.89
CA GLU A 36 25.00 -25.60 -11.32
C GLU A 36 26.08 -26.35 -10.55
N GLU A 37 27.31 -26.38 -11.07
CA GLU A 37 28.43 -27.07 -10.42
C GLU A 37 28.75 -26.41 -9.07
N ARG A 38 28.77 -25.08 -9.03
CA ARG A 38 28.97 -24.32 -7.80
C ARG A 38 27.79 -24.47 -6.83
N PHE A 39 26.56 -24.59 -7.33
CA PHE A 39 25.39 -24.88 -6.49
C PHE A 39 25.49 -26.27 -5.84
N LEU A 40 25.85 -27.30 -6.61
CA LEU A 40 25.98 -28.67 -6.12
C LEU A 40 27.09 -28.80 -5.07
N LYS A 41 28.22 -28.13 -5.28
CA LYS A 41 29.37 -28.14 -4.36
C LYS A 41 29.17 -27.33 -3.07
N ALA A 42 28.12 -26.52 -2.95
CA ALA A 42 27.88 -25.71 -1.76
C ALA A 42 27.37 -26.56 -0.58
N THR A 43 28.14 -26.61 0.51
CA THR A 43 27.81 -27.36 1.73
C THR A 43 27.28 -26.50 2.87
N ASP A 44 27.65 -25.23 2.90
CA ASP A 44 27.44 -24.35 4.07
C ASP A 44 26.16 -23.49 3.96
N ALA A 45 25.33 -23.77 2.95
CA ALA A 45 24.14 -22.99 2.63
C ALA A 45 22.92 -23.90 2.51
N CYS A 46 21.76 -23.42 2.98
CA CYS A 46 20.49 -24.02 2.63
C CYS A 46 20.25 -23.85 1.13
N LYS A 47 20.12 -24.96 0.39
CA LYS A 47 20.00 -24.99 -1.07
C LYS A 47 18.53 -25.02 -1.50
N ILE A 48 18.16 -24.11 -2.39
CA ILE A 48 16.89 -24.12 -3.12
C ILE A 48 17.19 -24.26 -4.61
N ASN A 49 16.62 -25.27 -5.23
CA ASN A 49 16.66 -25.46 -6.67
C ASN A 49 15.33 -24.98 -7.28
N TYR A 50 15.42 -23.90 -8.05
CA TYR A 50 14.32 -23.30 -8.81
C TYR A 50 14.51 -23.59 -10.31
N SER A 51 14.39 -24.87 -10.70
CA SER A 51 14.59 -25.36 -12.07
C SER A 51 13.62 -26.49 -12.43
N TYR A 52 13.76 -27.09 -13.61
CA TYR A 52 12.78 -28.06 -14.14
C TYR A 52 12.94 -29.48 -13.59
N HIS A 53 14.03 -29.79 -12.89
CA HIS A 53 14.27 -31.11 -12.31
C HIS A 53 15.09 -31.02 -11.03
N ARG A 54 14.93 -32.00 -10.14
CA ARG A 54 15.71 -32.10 -8.90
C ARG A 54 17.19 -32.40 -9.24
N LEU A 55 18.10 -31.67 -8.61
CA LEU A 55 19.55 -31.77 -8.82
C LEU A 55 20.24 -32.48 -7.65
N ASP A 56 19.73 -32.31 -6.44
CA ASP A 56 20.28 -32.87 -5.20
C ASP A 56 19.16 -33.39 -4.27
N PRO A 57 19.33 -34.52 -3.58
CA PRO A 57 18.31 -35.03 -2.65
C PRO A 57 18.10 -34.14 -1.41
N ASN A 58 19.11 -33.36 -1.00
CA ASN A 58 19.09 -32.52 0.20
C ASN A 58 18.68 -31.06 -0.07
N GLU A 59 18.29 -30.70 -1.28
CA GLU A 59 17.76 -29.36 -1.59
C GLU A 59 16.26 -29.21 -1.31
N ILE A 60 15.78 -27.97 -1.34
CA ILE A 60 14.37 -27.64 -1.55
C ILE A 60 14.16 -27.47 -3.05
N PHE A 61 13.31 -28.30 -3.65
CA PHE A 61 12.99 -28.24 -5.06
C PHE A 61 11.65 -27.52 -5.28
N ILE A 62 11.67 -26.48 -6.11
CA ILE A 62 10.47 -25.76 -6.57
C ILE A 62 10.52 -25.73 -8.09
N HIS A 63 9.61 -26.45 -8.73
CA HIS A 63 9.51 -26.41 -10.18
C HIS A 63 8.92 -25.06 -10.63
N PRO A 64 9.60 -24.29 -11.50
CA PRO A 64 9.19 -22.94 -11.80
C PRO A 64 8.09 -22.89 -12.87
N HIS A 65 7.23 -21.89 -12.76
CA HIS A 65 6.30 -21.44 -13.76
C HIS A 65 6.98 -20.37 -14.64
N ALA A 66 6.64 -20.35 -15.93
CA ALA A 66 7.26 -19.47 -16.92
C ALA A 66 7.17 -17.97 -16.58
N LEU A 67 6.20 -17.57 -15.75
CA LEU A 67 5.91 -16.18 -15.39
C LEU A 67 7.15 -15.40 -14.92
N LEU A 68 8.04 -16.02 -14.12
CA LEU A 68 9.22 -15.33 -13.63
C LEU A 68 10.32 -15.17 -14.68
N PHE A 69 10.25 -15.89 -15.80
CA PHE A 69 11.25 -15.82 -16.87
C PHE A 69 10.84 -14.89 -18.02
N GLU A 70 9.64 -14.32 -17.98
CA GLU A 70 9.12 -13.44 -19.00
C GLU A 70 9.49 -11.96 -18.77
N SER A 71 9.70 -11.23 -19.87
CA SER A 71 9.95 -9.79 -19.88
C SER A 71 8.70 -8.93 -20.18
N PHE A 72 7.62 -9.54 -20.65
CA PHE A 72 6.38 -8.86 -21.05
C PHE A 72 5.20 -9.24 -20.14
N VAL A 73 4.18 -8.40 -20.13
CA VAL A 73 2.93 -8.66 -19.40
C VAL A 73 1.94 -9.29 -20.36
N ARG A 74 1.35 -10.43 -19.98
CA ARG A 74 0.32 -11.13 -20.76
C ARG A 74 -0.72 -11.72 -19.83
N GLN A 75 -1.87 -12.11 -20.36
CA GLN A 75 -2.82 -12.85 -19.56
C GLN A 75 -2.24 -14.20 -19.14
N VAL A 76 -2.39 -14.52 -17.86
CA VAL A 76 -1.99 -15.79 -17.25
C VAL A 76 -3.25 -16.44 -16.70
N LYS A 77 -3.50 -17.70 -17.06
CA LYS A 77 -4.60 -18.46 -16.49
C LYS A 77 -4.22 -18.86 -15.06
N ILE A 78 -5.03 -18.47 -14.09
CA ILE A 78 -4.84 -18.86 -12.70
C ILE A 78 -5.85 -19.96 -12.37
N GLU A 79 -5.34 -21.14 -12.05
CA GLU A 79 -6.13 -22.26 -11.59
C GLU A 79 -5.84 -22.46 -10.10
N CYS A 80 -6.79 -22.01 -9.27
CA CYS A 80 -6.67 -22.16 -7.84
C CYS A 80 -7.04 -23.58 -7.39
N PHE A 81 -6.33 -24.05 -6.38
CA PHE A 81 -6.60 -25.30 -5.68
C PHE A 81 -6.49 -25.09 -4.16
N GLU A 82 -7.01 -26.04 -3.38
CA GLU A 82 -6.96 -25.98 -1.92
C GLU A 82 -5.76 -26.75 -1.38
N ARG A 83 -5.08 -26.14 -0.41
CA ARG A 83 -3.95 -26.70 0.33
C ARG A 83 -4.09 -26.30 1.78
N LYS A 84 -4.23 -27.28 2.69
CA LYS A 84 -4.28 -27.06 4.15
C LYS A 84 -5.19 -25.87 4.53
N ASP A 85 -6.41 -25.87 4.00
CA ASP A 85 -7.48 -24.88 4.25
C ASP A 85 -7.29 -23.47 3.65
N TYR A 86 -6.29 -23.26 2.78
CA TYR A 86 -6.12 -22.01 2.04
C TYR A 86 -5.92 -22.26 0.53
N LYS A 87 -6.08 -21.21 -0.28
CA LYS A 87 -5.92 -21.29 -1.74
C LYS A 87 -4.44 -21.25 -2.15
N ALA A 88 -4.10 -21.95 -3.23
CA ALA A 88 -2.81 -21.86 -3.91
C ALA A 88 -3.03 -21.95 -5.42
N PHE A 89 -2.05 -21.54 -6.22
CA PHE A 89 -2.08 -21.63 -7.68
C PHE A 89 -0.66 -21.76 -8.24
N PHE A 90 -0.55 -21.96 -9.55
CA PHE A 90 0.67 -22.44 -10.21
C PHE A 90 1.12 -23.80 -9.69
N LYS A 91 0.17 -24.74 -9.63
CA LYS A 91 0.42 -26.13 -9.25
C LYS A 91 1.58 -26.69 -10.08
N ALA A 92 2.56 -27.27 -9.39
CA ALA A 92 3.79 -27.74 -9.98
C ALA A 92 4.38 -28.85 -9.10
N GLU A 93 5.28 -29.65 -9.66
CA GLU A 93 6.05 -30.62 -8.88
C GLU A 93 7.00 -29.92 -7.89
N GLY A 94 7.48 -30.67 -6.90
CA GLY A 94 8.43 -30.19 -5.90
C GLY A 94 7.87 -30.14 -4.49
N ASP A 95 8.72 -29.70 -3.55
CA ASP A 95 8.50 -29.86 -2.11
C ASP A 95 7.34 -29.02 -1.58
N PHE A 96 6.95 -27.97 -2.30
CA PHE A 96 5.82 -27.11 -1.93
C PHE A 96 4.50 -27.48 -2.62
N GLY A 97 4.55 -28.24 -3.73
CA GLY A 97 3.38 -28.62 -4.54
C GLY A 97 2.83 -27.53 -5.47
N PHE A 98 3.51 -26.38 -5.52
CA PHE A 98 3.28 -25.29 -6.47
C PHE A 98 4.49 -24.37 -6.54
N ASP A 99 4.55 -23.57 -7.59
CA ASP A 99 5.53 -22.50 -7.70
C ASP A 99 5.19 -21.34 -6.75
N LEU A 100 5.75 -21.44 -5.55
CA LEU A 100 5.65 -20.41 -4.52
C LEU A 100 6.15 -19.04 -5.01
N PHE A 101 7.24 -19.01 -5.77
CA PHE A 101 7.89 -17.75 -6.15
C PHE A 101 7.04 -17.00 -7.18
N ALA A 102 6.52 -17.68 -8.20
CA ALA A 102 5.60 -17.07 -9.15
C ALA A 102 4.27 -16.67 -8.50
N ALA A 103 3.75 -17.47 -7.56
CA ALA A 103 2.50 -17.16 -6.89
C ALA A 103 2.60 -15.89 -6.03
N ILE A 104 3.70 -15.73 -5.28
CA ILE A 104 4.01 -14.49 -4.54
C ILE A 104 4.13 -13.32 -5.51
N PHE A 105 4.91 -13.47 -6.59
CA PHE A 105 5.11 -12.42 -7.58
C PHE A 105 3.80 -11.91 -8.16
N TYR A 106 2.92 -12.84 -8.56
CA TYR A 106 1.63 -12.51 -9.16
C TYR A 106 0.78 -11.62 -8.25
N LEU A 107 0.68 -11.98 -6.96
CA LEU A 107 -0.13 -11.23 -5.99
C LEU A 107 0.52 -9.91 -5.56
N ILE A 108 1.81 -9.93 -5.20
CA ILE A 108 2.47 -8.75 -4.62
C ILE A 108 2.67 -7.62 -5.64
N THR A 109 2.90 -7.98 -6.91
CA THR A 109 3.04 -6.99 -7.99
C THR A 109 1.70 -6.48 -8.50
N ARG A 110 0.58 -7.03 -8.00
CA ARG A 110 -0.77 -6.75 -8.53
C ARG A 110 -0.80 -6.97 -10.04
N TYR A 111 -0.23 -8.08 -10.50
CA TYR A 111 0.00 -8.37 -11.92
C TYR A 111 -1.26 -8.17 -12.78
N GLU A 112 -2.43 -8.50 -12.23
CA GLU A 112 -3.74 -8.35 -12.85
C GLU A 112 -4.08 -6.91 -13.26
N GLU A 113 -3.58 -5.90 -12.54
CA GLU A 113 -3.90 -4.49 -12.80
C GLU A 113 -3.16 -3.93 -14.01
N TYR A 114 -2.08 -4.60 -14.45
CA TYR A 114 -1.36 -4.28 -15.68
C TYR A 114 -2.06 -4.81 -16.95
N LEU A 115 -3.05 -5.67 -16.80
CA LEU A 115 -3.84 -6.22 -17.90
C LEU A 115 -5.09 -5.37 -18.16
N PRO A 116 -5.69 -5.43 -19.36
CA PRO A 116 -6.99 -4.81 -19.61
C PRO A 116 -8.04 -5.27 -18.58
N HIS A 117 -8.66 -4.32 -17.89
CA HIS A 117 -9.59 -4.59 -16.80
C HIS A 117 -10.75 -3.60 -16.78
N ARG A 118 -11.84 -3.98 -16.11
CA ARG A 118 -12.96 -3.07 -15.85
C ARG A 118 -12.62 -2.16 -14.68
N LYS A 119 -12.90 -0.86 -14.86
CA LYS A 119 -12.73 0.11 -13.78
C LYS A 119 -13.98 0.19 -12.91
N ASP A 120 -13.79 0.49 -11.63
CA ASP A 120 -14.90 0.75 -10.71
C ASP A 120 -15.49 2.16 -10.92
N MET A 121 -16.47 2.53 -10.09
CA MET A 121 -17.12 3.85 -10.14
C MET A 121 -16.18 5.05 -9.89
N TYR A 122 -14.96 4.81 -9.40
CA TYR A 122 -13.93 5.82 -9.14
C TYR A 122 -12.81 5.81 -10.20
N GLY A 123 -12.90 4.94 -11.20
CA GLY A 123 -11.89 4.79 -12.25
C GLY A 123 -10.67 3.96 -11.83
N ARG A 124 -10.76 3.20 -10.74
CA ARG A 124 -9.70 2.31 -10.22
C ARG A 124 -9.88 0.90 -10.75
N TYR A 125 -8.90 0.02 -10.53
CA TYR A 125 -9.12 -1.41 -10.72
C TYR A 125 -10.28 -1.90 -9.84
N ALA A 126 -11.32 -2.48 -10.46
CA ALA A 126 -12.43 -3.06 -9.71
C ALA A 126 -11.98 -4.36 -9.03
N HIS A 127 -12.02 -4.41 -7.69
CA HIS A 127 -11.53 -5.54 -6.90
C HIS A 127 -12.20 -6.88 -7.28
N GLU A 128 -13.44 -6.82 -7.79
CA GLU A 128 -14.22 -7.95 -8.29
C GLU A 128 -13.56 -8.66 -9.47
N ASN A 129 -12.67 -7.97 -10.19
CA ASN A 129 -11.89 -8.57 -11.27
C ASN A 129 -10.76 -9.47 -10.74
N SER A 130 -10.32 -9.29 -9.49
CA SER A 130 -9.14 -9.98 -8.96
C SER A 130 -9.40 -11.46 -8.73
N THR A 131 -8.35 -12.25 -8.92
CA THR A 131 -8.34 -13.67 -8.54
C THR A 131 -8.70 -13.82 -7.06
N ALA A 132 -8.20 -12.93 -6.19
CA ALA A 132 -8.49 -12.94 -4.76
C ALA A 132 -9.98 -12.79 -4.41
N PHE A 133 -10.71 -11.95 -5.14
CA PHE A 133 -12.15 -11.82 -4.97
C PHE A 133 -12.88 -13.04 -5.52
N LYS A 134 -12.56 -13.46 -6.75
CA LYS A 134 -13.22 -14.58 -7.44
C LYS A 134 -13.08 -15.91 -6.70
N GLU A 135 -11.95 -16.11 -6.05
CA GLU A 135 -11.62 -17.33 -5.31
C GLU A 135 -11.82 -17.18 -3.80
N ASN A 136 -12.48 -16.09 -3.38
CA ASN A 136 -12.88 -15.81 -2.00
C ASN A 136 -11.72 -15.86 -0.97
N PHE A 137 -10.55 -15.33 -1.32
CA PHE A 137 -9.42 -15.22 -0.39
C PHE A 137 -8.97 -13.77 -0.14
N LEU A 138 -9.73 -12.77 -0.60
CA LEU A 138 -9.41 -11.34 -0.42
C LEU A 138 -9.22 -10.93 1.05
N HIS A 139 -9.86 -11.64 1.98
CA HIS A 139 -9.78 -11.40 3.41
C HIS A 139 -8.59 -12.10 4.10
N LEU A 140 -7.82 -12.92 3.37
CA LEU A 140 -6.71 -13.68 3.90
C LEU A 140 -5.36 -13.07 3.50
N PRO A 141 -4.37 -13.00 4.41
CA PRO A 141 -3.01 -12.61 4.07
C PRO A 141 -2.28 -13.79 3.42
N LEU A 142 -2.74 -14.20 2.22
CA LEU A 142 -2.40 -15.49 1.62
C LEU A 142 -0.89 -15.68 1.40
N ILE A 143 -0.19 -14.62 0.99
CA ILE A 143 1.27 -14.61 0.88
C ILE A 143 1.92 -14.91 2.23
N ASN A 144 1.48 -14.26 3.32
CA ASN A 144 2.03 -14.47 4.65
C ASN A 144 1.79 -15.90 5.15
N ILE A 145 0.63 -16.48 4.84
CA ILE A 145 0.33 -17.88 5.16
C ILE A 145 1.31 -18.81 4.44
N TRP A 146 1.54 -18.62 3.14
CA TRP A 146 2.53 -19.41 2.40
C TRP A 146 3.95 -19.20 2.90
N LEU A 147 4.31 -17.99 3.33
CA LEU A 147 5.63 -17.69 3.88
C LEU A 147 5.83 -18.41 5.23
N GLU A 148 4.83 -18.51 6.11
CA GLU A 148 5.01 -19.29 7.33
C GLU A 148 5.24 -20.79 7.03
N ASP A 149 4.52 -21.36 6.07
CA ASP A 149 4.77 -22.73 5.60
C ASP A 149 6.17 -22.89 4.97
N PHE A 150 6.62 -21.89 4.21
CA PHE A 150 7.94 -21.91 3.58
C PHE A 150 9.07 -21.77 4.62
N LYS A 151 8.88 -20.96 5.65
CA LYS A 151 9.79 -20.86 6.80
C LYS A 151 9.95 -22.20 7.50
N GLN A 152 8.86 -22.93 7.74
CA GLN A 152 8.94 -24.27 8.33
C GLN A 152 9.80 -25.22 7.47
N LEU A 153 9.63 -25.16 6.15
CA LEU A 153 10.44 -25.96 5.22
C LEU A 153 11.93 -25.56 5.26
N LEU A 154 12.25 -24.26 5.28
CA LEU A 154 13.62 -23.76 5.41
C LEU A 154 14.28 -24.27 6.70
N VAL A 155 13.60 -24.12 7.85
CA VAL A 155 14.11 -24.55 9.16
C VAL A 155 14.25 -26.07 9.23
N SER A 156 13.38 -26.83 8.56
CA SER A 156 13.50 -28.29 8.49
C SER A 156 14.74 -28.77 7.73
N LYS A 157 15.25 -27.95 6.79
CA LYS A 157 16.46 -28.23 6.02
C LYS A 157 17.72 -27.73 6.69
N ASP A 158 17.65 -26.57 7.33
CA ASP A 158 18.75 -25.99 8.08
C ASP A 158 18.21 -25.24 9.31
N ALA A 159 18.29 -25.91 10.46
CA ALA A 159 17.87 -25.36 11.73
C ALA A 159 18.76 -24.21 12.23
N SER A 160 19.92 -23.99 11.61
CA SER A 160 20.83 -22.88 11.96
C SER A 160 20.43 -21.53 11.33
N LEU A 161 19.44 -21.54 10.43
CA LEU A 161 18.93 -20.32 9.80
C LEU A 161 18.29 -19.38 10.84
N ASN A 162 18.89 -18.21 11.02
CA ASN A 162 18.34 -17.16 11.88
C ASN A 162 17.27 -16.35 11.12
N ILE A 163 16.07 -16.91 11.00
CA ILE A 163 14.92 -16.23 10.41
C ILE A 163 14.28 -15.31 11.46
N ARG A 164 14.26 -14.00 11.19
CA ARG A 164 13.67 -13.02 12.10
C ARG A 164 12.30 -12.59 11.61
N HIS A 165 11.37 -12.43 12.53
CA HIS A 165 10.10 -11.76 12.26
C HIS A 165 10.28 -10.25 12.39
N SER A 166 9.58 -9.49 11.56
CA SER A 166 9.42 -8.05 11.81
C SER A 166 8.73 -7.87 13.16
N GLN A 167 9.24 -6.92 13.95
CA GLN A 167 8.54 -6.49 15.15
C GLN A 167 7.31 -5.68 14.73
N PHE A 168 6.19 -5.90 15.42
CA PHE A 168 4.99 -5.10 15.20
C PHE A 168 5.31 -3.62 15.45
N ALA A 169 4.98 -2.78 14.48
CA ALA A 169 5.11 -1.34 14.59
C ALA A 169 3.75 -0.70 14.27
N PHE A 170 3.33 0.22 15.13
CA PHE A 170 2.10 0.99 14.93
C PHE A 170 2.45 2.42 14.48
N LEU A 171 2.08 2.76 13.25
CA LEU A 171 2.28 4.07 12.67
C LEU A 171 0.91 4.67 12.31
N PRO A 172 0.36 5.61 13.11
CA PRO A 172 -0.87 6.28 12.76
C PRO A 172 -0.69 7.12 11.50
N THR A 173 -1.71 7.14 10.65
CA THR A 173 -1.73 8.03 9.49
C THR A 173 -3.12 8.61 9.33
N TYR A 174 -3.20 9.89 8.94
CA TYR A 174 -4.46 10.62 8.90
C TYR A 174 -4.66 11.30 7.56
N ASP A 175 -5.85 11.13 6.96
CA ASP A 175 -6.23 11.81 5.73
C ASP A 175 -7.12 13.00 6.10
N ILE A 176 -6.60 14.21 5.87
CA ILE A 176 -7.31 15.46 6.19
C ILE A 176 -8.13 15.89 4.97
N ASP A 177 -9.23 15.18 4.74
CA ASP A 177 -10.19 15.46 3.67
C ASP A 177 -11.00 16.74 3.94
N ILE A 178 -11.35 16.94 5.21
CA ILE A 178 -12.16 18.07 5.67
C ILE A 178 -11.65 18.47 7.06
N ALA A 179 -10.97 19.62 7.14
CA ALA A 179 -10.39 20.06 8.42
C ALA A 179 -11.43 20.44 9.48
N TRP A 180 -12.56 21.01 9.06
CA TRP A 180 -13.63 21.42 9.97
C TRP A 180 -15.01 21.06 9.41
N SER A 181 -15.94 20.65 10.26
CA SER A 181 -17.31 20.35 9.85
C SER A 181 -18.11 21.63 9.59
N PHE A 182 -17.88 22.67 10.41
CA PHE A 182 -18.63 23.94 10.40
C PHE A 182 -17.74 25.19 10.47
N ARG A 183 -16.68 25.16 11.29
CA ARG A 183 -15.73 26.29 11.41
C ARG A 183 -15.02 26.55 10.09
N ASN A 184 -14.56 27.79 9.89
CA ASN A 184 -13.72 28.24 8.76
C ASN A 184 -14.30 28.01 7.34
N LYS A 185 -15.58 27.59 7.23
CA LYS A 185 -16.27 27.33 5.95
C LYS A 185 -16.86 28.56 5.26
N GLY A 186 -16.73 29.73 5.87
CA GLY A 186 -17.29 31.00 5.38
C GLY A 186 -18.80 31.14 5.62
N PHE A 187 -19.29 32.37 5.57
CA PHE A 187 -20.69 32.71 5.89
C PHE A 187 -21.69 32.05 4.93
N ASN A 188 -21.47 32.15 3.61
CA ASN A 188 -22.41 31.67 2.60
C ASN A 188 -22.68 30.15 2.71
N ARG A 189 -21.64 29.34 2.97
CA ARG A 189 -21.78 27.88 3.12
C ARG A 189 -22.55 27.52 4.39
N ASN A 190 -22.31 28.23 5.48
CA ASN A 190 -23.03 28.02 6.72
C ASN A 190 -24.48 28.49 6.61
N PHE A 191 -24.74 29.64 5.98
CA PHE A 191 -26.08 30.15 5.74
C PHE A 191 -26.90 29.21 4.84
N GLY A 192 -26.36 28.80 3.69
CA GLY A 192 -27.04 27.84 2.80
C GLY A 192 -27.33 26.49 3.47
N ALA A 193 -26.40 25.99 4.28
CA ALA A 193 -26.63 24.77 5.05
C ALA A 193 -27.70 24.94 6.14
N LEU A 194 -27.78 26.10 6.79
CA LEU A 194 -28.84 26.41 7.76
C LEU A 194 -30.21 26.50 7.08
N LEU A 195 -30.32 27.18 5.93
CA LEU A 195 -31.55 27.22 5.14
C LEU A 195 -32.00 25.81 4.74
N GLN A 196 -31.08 24.99 4.24
CA GLN A 196 -31.41 23.61 3.89
C GLN A 196 -31.93 22.80 5.10
N LEU A 197 -31.33 22.98 6.28
CA LEU A 197 -31.77 22.31 7.50
C LEU A 197 -33.14 22.82 7.97
N LEU A 198 -33.42 24.11 7.78
CA LEU A 198 -34.72 24.71 8.07
C LEU A 198 -35.82 24.10 7.18
N PHE A 199 -35.60 24.04 5.86
CA PHE A 199 -36.53 23.40 4.93
C PHE A 199 -36.74 21.90 5.21
N LYS A 200 -35.72 21.22 5.75
CA LYS A 200 -35.81 19.80 6.18
C LYS A 200 -36.34 19.60 7.60
N GLY A 201 -36.81 20.65 8.29
CA GLY A 201 -37.31 20.57 9.67
C GLY A 201 -36.30 20.04 10.70
N SER A 202 -35.00 20.09 10.40
CA SER A 202 -33.95 19.45 11.19
C SER A 202 -33.40 20.37 12.29
N PHE A 203 -34.28 20.87 13.17
CA PHE A 203 -33.97 21.89 14.18
C PHE A 203 -32.82 21.51 15.13
N LYS A 204 -32.74 20.25 15.58
CA LYS A 204 -31.65 19.77 16.45
C LYS A 204 -30.27 19.96 15.79
N LYS A 205 -30.14 19.62 14.50
CA LYS A 205 -28.91 19.76 13.72
C LYS A 205 -28.57 21.24 13.47
N MET A 206 -29.59 22.06 13.26
CA MET A 206 -29.44 23.51 13.10
C MET A 206 -28.89 24.16 14.38
N VAL A 207 -29.49 23.87 15.54
CA VAL A 207 -29.02 24.38 16.85
C VAL A 207 -27.62 23.87 17.18
N HIS A 208 -27.30 22.61 16.84
CA HIS A 208 -25.93 22.09 16.99
C HIS A 208 -24.92 22.89 16.17
N ARG A 209 -25.17 23.08 14.86
CA ARG A 209 -24.30 23.86 13.97
C ARG A 209 -24.10 25.29 14.47
N ILE A 210 -25.17 25.98 14.90
CA ILE A 210 -25.08 27.35 15.44
C ILE A 210 -24.21 27.38 16.70
N ARG A 211 -24.35 26.41 17.60
CA ARG A 211 -23.53 26.33 18.82
C ARG A 211 -22.05 26.15 18.50
N VAL A 212 -21.71 25.34 17.50
CA VAL A 212 -20.30 25.18 17.07
C VAL A 212 -19.76 26.47 16.44
N ILE A 213 -20.52 27.09 15.52
CA ILE A 213 -20.10 28.34 14.87
C ILE A 213 -19.86 29.46 15.90
N LYS A 214 -20.69 29.53 16.95
CA LYS A 214 -20.55 30.49 18.05
C LYS A 214 -19.48 30.09 19.09
N GLY A 215 -18.72 29.01 18.88
CA GLY A 215 -17.70 28.54 19.83
C GLY A 215 -18.27 27.95 21.13
N LYS A 216 -19.58 27.72 21.23
CA LYS A 216 -20.23 27.14 22.43
C LYS A 216 -20.10 25.61 22.48
N ARG A 217 -19.59 24.99 21.41
CA ARG A 217 -19.27 23.57 21.31
C ARG A 217 -18.07 23.39 20.39
N PRO A 218 -17.21 22.38 20.62
CA PRO A 218 -16.13 22.05 19.70
C PRO A 218 -16.68 21.61 18.34
N ASP A 219 -15.92 21.86 17.29
CA ASP A 219 -16.24 21.32 15.97
C ASP A 219 -15.89 19.82 15.96
N PRO A 220 -16.80 18.94 15.49
CA PRO A 220 -16.60 17.51 15.58
C PRO A 220 -15.41 17.00 14.76
N PHE A 221 -14.88 17.78 13.81
CA PHE A 221 -13.68 17.41 13.03
C PHE A 221 -12.40 18.07 13.58
N ASP A 222 -12.53 19.02 14.50
CA ASP A 222 -11.42 19.74 15.12
C ASP A 222 -10.87 18.95 16.32
N ALA A 223 -10.31 17.77 16.03
CA ALA A 223 -9.81 16.83 17.03
C ALA A 223 -8.27 16.84 17.15
N TYR A 224 -7.60 17.83 16.55
CA TYR A 224 -6.15 17.90 16.44
C TYR A 224 -5.43 17.94 17.79
N GLU A 225 -5.93 18.73 18.74
CA GLU A 225 -5.35 18.80 20.09
C GLU A 225 -5.47 17.46 20.84
N TRP A 226 -6.62 16.81 20.74
CA TRP A 226 -6.82 15.49 21.34
C TRP A 226 -5.92 14.42 20.71
N MET A 227 -5.76 14.45 19.37
CA MET A 227 -4.82 13.57 18.67
C MET A 227 -3.37 13.83 19.12
N ASP A 228 -2.98 15.10 19.24
CA ASP A 228 -1.64 15.51 19.71
C ASP A 228 -1.33 14.96 21.11
N GLN A 229 -2.28 15.08 22.04
CA GLN A 229 -2.15 14.50 23.39
C GLN A 229 -1.97 12.97 23.36
N LEU A 230 -2.70 12.26 22.48
CA LEU A 230 -2.52 10.82 22.32
C LEU A 230 -1.13 10.47 21.77
N HIS A 231 -0.61 11.25 20.82
CA HIS A 231 0.73 11.00 20.28
C HIS A 231 1.80 11.19 21.34
N GLU A 232 1.69 12.23 22.17
CA GLU A 232 2.60 12.43 23.31
C GLU A 232 2.51 11.29 24.32
N GLN A 233 1.29 10.91 24.71
CA GLN A 233 1.05 9.84 25.68
C GLN A 233 1.65 8.50 25.26
N PHE A 234 1.56 8.16 23.97
CA PHE A 234 1.99 6.85 23.44
C PHE A 234 3.30 6.92 22.65
N ASN A 235 4.00 8.07 22.67
CA ASN A 235 5.21 8.34 21.90
C ASN A 235 5.08 7.93 20.41
N LEU A 236 4.03 8.44 19.76
CA LEU A 236 3.71 8.14 18.36
C LEU A 236 4.22 9.24 17.42
N HIS A 237 4.63 8.84 16.23
CA HIS A 237 5.11 9.74 15.18
C HIS A 237 4.24 9.60 13.92
N PRO A 238 3.01 10.15 13.93
CA PRO A 238 2.07 9.98 12.83
C PRO A 238 2.49 10.69 11.54
N VAL A 239 1.84 10.31 10.44
CA VAL A 239 1.92 11.02 9.15
C VAL A 239 0.56 11.59 8.77
N TYR A 240 0.51 12.90 8.48
CA TYR A 240 -0.71 13.59 8.06
C TYR A 240 -0.73 13.88 6.56
N PHE A 241 -1.72 13.37 5.85
CA PHE A 241 -1.93 13.63 4.42
C PHE A 241 -2.94 14.77 4.23
N PHE A 242 -2.50 15.89 3.67
CA PHE A 242 -3.34 17.08 3.50
C PHE A 242 -3.94 17.21 2.10
N LEU A 243 -5.26 17.37 2.02
CA LEU A 243 -5.97 17.70 0.78
C LEU A 243 -5.92 19.20 0.53
N VAL A 244 -5.07 19.64 -0.41
CA VAL A 244 -4.81 21.05 -0.73
C VAL A 244 -5.42 21.50 -2.07
N ALA A 245 -6.46 20.79 -2.54
CA ALA A 245 -7.18 21.11 -3.77
C ALA A 245 -7.66 22.58 -3.76
N LYS A 246 -7.27 23.35 -4.78
CA LYS A 246 -7.72 24.75 -4.93
C LYS A 246 -9.19 24.83 -5.33
N GLU A 247 -9.61 23.94 -6.22
CA GLU A 247 -10.97 23.86 -6.71
C GLU A 247 -11.76 22.83 -5.91
N LYS A 248 -13.00 23.20 -5.56
CA LYS A 248 -13.91 22.32 -4.85
C LYS A 248 -14.76 21.56 -5.84
N GLY A 249 -14.82 20.25 -5.69
CA GLY A 249 -15.58 19.37 -6.58
C GLY A 249 -16.57 18.50 -5.84
N LYS A 250 -17.15 17.54 -6.57
CA LYS A 250 -18.01 16.49 -5.99
C LYS A 250 -17.26 15.67 -4.93
N HIS A 251 -15.97 15.44 -5.13
CA HIS A 251 -15.12 14.61 -4.28
C HIS A 251 -14.32 15.47 -3.29
N ASP A 252 -13.71 16.57 -3.74
CA ASP A 252 -12.87 17.45 -2.91
C ASP A 252 -13.70 18.57 -2.25
N LYS A 253 -14.07 18.36 -0.98
CA LYS A 253 -15.03 19.23 -0.26
C LYS A 253 -14.42 20.11 0.84
N ASN A 254 -13.09 20.07 0.97
CA ASN A 254 -12.36 20.80 1.99
C ASN A 254 -12.59 22.32 1.86
N ILE A 255 -12.12 23.07 2.85
CA ILE A 255 -12.04 24.53 2.73
C ILE A 255 -10.96 24.92 1.71
N ASN A 256 -11.00 26.17 1.24
CA ASN A 256 -10.01 26.60 0.26
C ASN A 256 -8.64 26.72 0.97
N VAL A 257 -7.59 26.25 0.31
CA VAL A 257 -6.21 26.30 0.82
C VAL A 257 -5.69 27.72 1.09
N THR A 258 -6.31 28.76 0.50
CA THR A 258 -5.99 30.16 0.80
C THR A 258 -6.57 30.66 2.13
N ASN A 259 -7.39 29.85 2.81
CA ASN A 259 -7.92 30.20 4.13
C ASN A 259 -6.78 30.22 5.17
N ALA A 260 -6.66 31.32 5.90
CA ALA A 260 -5.58 31.53 6.85
C ALA A 260 -5.56 30.48 7.96
N GLU A 261 -6.72 30.10 8.49
CA GLU A 261 -6.82 29.08 9.54
C GLU A 261 -6.39 27.70 9.03
N TYR A 262 -6.67 27.37 7.76
CA TYR A 262 -6.17 26.14 7.13
C TYR A 262 -4.65 26.13 7.03
N GLN A 263 -4.05 27.24 6.59
CA GLN A 263 -2.60 27.36 6.48
C GLN A 263 -1.93 27.24 7.85
N GLN A 264 -2.51 27.88 8.87
CA GLN A 264 -2.05 27.77 10.25
C GLN A 264 -2.14 26.33 10.77
N LEU A 265 -3.21 25.61 10.46
CA LEU A 265 -3.34 24.18 10.82
C LEU A 265 -2.24 23.34 10.16
N VAL A 266 -2.00 23.53 8.86
CA VAL A 266 -0.93 22.80 8.14
C VAL A 266 0.43 23.10 8.77
N GLN A 267 0.73 24.38 9.04
CA GLN A 267 1.98 24.81 9.67
C GLN A 267 2.15 24.24 11.09
N TYR A 268 1.08 24.25 11.88
CA TYR A 268 1.08 23.68 13.22
C TYR A 268 1.41 22.18 13.18
N ILE A 269 0.70 21.41 12.34
CA ILE A 269 0.92 19.96 12.24
C ILE A 269 2.29 19.65 11.65
N SER A 270 2.74 20.37 10.61
CA SER A 270 4.05 20.14 10.00
C SER A 270 5.21 20.51 10.93
N SER A 271 5.00 21.39 11.91
CA SER A 271 6.03 21.71 12.91
C SER A 271 6.31 20.54 13.88
N LYS A 272 5.37 19.59 14.00
CA LYS A 272 5.42 18.48 14.96
C LYS A 272 5.53 17.10 14.30
N TYR A 273 4.92 16.93 13.13
CA TYR A 273 4.70 15.62 12.52
C TYR A 273 5.09 15.63 11.04
N ALA A 274 5.40 14.43 10.53
CA ALA A 274 5.60 14.24 9.11
C ALA A 274 4.27 14.50 8.37
N ILE A 275 4.36 15.14 7.21
CA ILE A 275 3.22 15.42 6.36
C ILE A 275 3.42 14.87 4.95
N GLY A 276 2.31 14.55 4.30
CA GLY A 276 2.26 14.07 2.93
C GLY A 276 1.18 14.79 2.14
N LEU A 277 1.27 14.68 0.82
CA LEU A 277 0.24 15.18 -0.07
C LEU A 277 -0.93 14.19 -0.09
N HIS A 278 -2.16 14.69 0.09
CA HIS A 278 -3.39 13.98 -0.29
C HIS A 278 -3.91 14.59 -1.59
N PRO A 279 -3.47 14.12 -2.78
CA PRO A 279 -3.80 14.77 -4.04
C PRO A 279 -5.31 14.78 -4.26
N SER A 280 -5.79 15.84 -4.90
CA SER A 280 -7.21 15.95 -5.24
C SER A 280 -7.66 14.81 -6.12
N TRP A 281 -8.96 14.52 -6.09
CA TRP A 281 -9.51 13.51 -6.99
C TRP A 281 -9.22 13.88 -8.45
N ALA A 282 -9.29 15.18 -8.80
CA ALA A 282 -9.05 15.68 -10.15
C ALA A 282 -7.58 15.55 -10.61
N SER A 283 -6.61 15.48 -9.70
CA SER A 283 -5.19 15.32 -10.05
C SER A 283 -4.90 13.98 -10.72
N GLY A 284 -5.79 12.99 -10.57
CA GLY A 284 -5.72 11.72 -11.29
C GLY A 284 -5.84 11.90 -12.82
N ASP A 285 -6.68 12.84 -13.26
CA ASP A 285 -6.95 13.12 -14.67
C ASP A 285 -6.08 14.26 -15.21
N ILE A 286 -5.73 15.22 -14.36
CA ILE A 286 -4.99 16.45 -14.75
C ILE A 286 -3.63 16.46 -14.04
N PRO A 287 -2.56 15.95 -14.69
CA PRO A 287 -1.24 15.83 -14.06
C PRO A 287 -0.67 17.15 -13.53
N SER A 288 -0.99 18.28 -14.18
CA SER A 288 -0.52 19.59 -13.73
C SER A 288 -1.08 20.03 -12.37
N LEU A 289 -2.22 19.48 -11.95
CA LEU A 289 -2.75 19.73 -10.60
C LEU A 289 -1.88 19.10 -9.53
N LEU A 290 -1.37 17.88 -9.76
CA LEU A 290 -0.52 17.19 -8.79
C LEU A 290 0.73 18.02 -8.45
N THR A 291 1.41 18.58 -9.46
CA THR A 291 2.55 19.48 -9.27
C THR A 291 2.18 20.76 -8.52
N LYS A 292 1.04 21.38 -8.89
CA LYS A 292 0.57 22.62 -8.23
C LYS A 292 0.19 22.39 -6.77
N GLU A 293 -0.46 21.26 -6.49
CA GLU A 293 -0.89 20.86 -5.14
C GLU A 293 0.32 20.53 -4.28
N LYS A 294 1.30 19.77 -4.79
CA LYS A 294 2.59 19.55 -4.11
C LYS A 294 3.24 20.88 -3.73
N GLY A 295 3.45 21.77 -4.71
CA GLY A 295 4.09 23.06 -4.48
C GLY A 295 3.31 23.96 -3.52
N THR A 296 1.98 23.87 -3.51
CA THR A 296 1.13 24.61 -2.55
C THR A 296 1.36 24.11 -1.13
N LEU A 297 1.40 22.78 -0.92
CA LEU A 297 1.66 22.21 0.40
C LEU A 297 3.08 22.54 0.88
N GLU A 298 4.08 22.37 0.01
CA GLU A 298 5.48 22.72 0.29
C GLU A 298 5.64 24.19 0.69
N GLN A 299 4.96 25.10 -0.02
CA GLN A 299 4.99 26.52 0.29
C GLN A 299 4.39 26.83 1.67
N ILE A 300 3.29 26.17 2.05
CA ILE A 300 2.60 26.44 3.32
C ILE A 300 3.40 25.88 4.50
N SER A 301 3.90 24.65 4.37
CA SER A 301 4.64 23.96 5.43
C SER A 301 6.12 24.34 5.51
N ASN A 302 6.67 24.94 4.46
CA ASN A 302 8.10 25.19 4.28
C ASN A 302 8.94 23.91 4.40
N GLN A 303 8.44 22.80 3.85
CA GLN A 303 9.08 21.48 3.85
C GLN A 303 8.95 20.82 2.47
N THR A 304 9.94 20.02 2.07
CA THR A 304 9.82 19.16 0.89
C THR A 304 8.86 18.01 1.15
N ILE A 305 7.93 17.77 0.23
CA ILE A 305 6.93 16.71 0.38
C ILE A 305 7.32 15.50 -0.46
N THR A 306 7.67 14.39 0.20
CA THR A 306 8.09 13.13 -0.44
C THR A 306 7.07 11.99 -0.29
N SER A 307 6.01 12.23 0.48
CA SER A 307 4.96 11.24 0.77
C SER A 307 3.65 11.62 0.10
N SER A 308 2.93 10.63 -0.42
CA SER A 308 1.61 10.83 -1.02
C SER A 308 0.65 9.69 -0.68
N ARG A 309 -0.64 10.04 -0.54
CA ARG A 309 -1.75 9.08 -0.49
C ARG A 309 -2.90 9.60 -1.32
N GLN A 310 -3.34 8.83 -2.31
CA GLN A 310 -4.37 9.27 -3.26
C GLN A 310 -5.75 9.32 -2.59
N HIS A 311 -6.48 10.42 -2.79
CA HIS A 311 -7.87 10.54 -2.35
C HIS A 311 -8.73 9.46 -3.01
N TYR A 312 -9.57 8.79 -2.20
CA TYR A 312 -10.29 7.56 -2.59
C TYR A 312 -9.40 6.40 -3.06
N ILE A 313 -8.09 6.40 -2.76
CA ILE A 313 -7.13 5.41 -3.28
C ILE A 313 -7.22 5.38 -4.83
N ARG A 314 -7.47 6.53 -5.45
CA ARG A 314 -7.57 6.65 -6.90
C ARG A 314 -6.19 6.54 -7.53
N PHE A 315 -5.75 5.32 -7.77
CA PHE A 315 -4.43 5.00 -8.31
C PHE A 315 -4.53 4.06 -9.50
N GLU A 316 -3.53 4.12 -10.38
CA GLU A 316 -3.43 3.27 -11.57
C GLU A 316 -1.96 2.82 -11.76
N LEU A 317 -1.77 1.52 -11.94
CA LEU A 317 -0.46 0.93 -12.17
C LEU A 317 -0.09 0.94 -13.66
N PRO A 318 1.17 1.26 -14.03
CA PRO A 318 2.22 1.89 -13.22
C PRO A 318 2.15 3.43 -13.25
N SER A 319 1.11 4.01 -13.86
CA SER A 319 1.07 5.42 -14.25
C SER A 319 1.17 6.37 -13.05
N THR A 320 0.46 6.09 -11.95
CA THR A 320 0.49 6.91 -10.73
C THR A 320 1.88 6.89 -10.09
N TYR A 321 2.51 5.72 -9.94
CA TYR A 321 3.86 5.64 -9.36
C TYR A 321 4.89 6.40 -10.18
N ARG A 322 4.86 6.27 -11.52
CA ARG A 322 5.78 7.00 -12.40
C ARG A 322 5.61 8.51 -12.29
N LYS A 323 4.36 8.99 -12.18
CA LYS A 323 4.07 10.42 -11.98
C LYS A 323 4.62 10.91 -10.64
N LEU A 324 4.44 10.14 -9.56
CA LEU A 324 4.97 10.50 -8.24
C LEU A 324 6.51 10.53 -8.25
N LEU A 325 7.16 9.46 -8.76
CA LEU A 325 8.63 9.40 -8.87
C LEU A 325 9.22 10.57 -9.68
N ALA A 326 8.56 10.97 -10.76
CA ALA A 326 8.99 12.10 -11.56
C ALA A 326 8.89 13.46 -10.84
N LEU A 327 8.05 13.55 -9.79
CA LEU A 327 7.90 14.76 -8.98
C LEU A 327 8.85 14.81 -7.79
N GLY A 328 9.55 13.72 -7.46
CA GLY A 328 10.30 13.55 -6.22
C GLY A 328 9.35 13.30 -5.06
#